data_AF-A0A1G9EV77-F1
#
_entry.id   AF-A0A1G9EV77-F1
#
_cell.length_a   1.000
_cell.length_b   1.000
_cell.length_c   1.000
_cell.angle_alpha   90.00
_cell.angle_beta   90.00
_cell.angle_gamma   90.00
#
_symmetry.space_group_name_H-M   'P 1'
#
loop_
_entity.id
_entity.type
_entity.pdbx_description
1 polymer ?
#
loop_
_entity_poly.entity_id
_entity_poly.type
_entity_poly.pdbx_seq_one_letter_code
_entity_poly.pdbx_strand_id
1 'polypeptide(L)'
;MSKPKHYRKKPVVIEAMQWRGGPSEASEVIDWMLATGETGVRWHEKQPEPIGPDGMPLPTLPQHIAIDTLEGTMRADVGDYVIRGVQGEFYPCKPDIFAKTYEVVTPHQAQPVIHDVDWALAVLQKCGIETADQFDALVTLQKLTP
;
A
#
# COMPACT_ATOMS: atom_id res chain seq x y z
N MET A 1 -3.93 4.79 40.31
CA MET A 1 -3.89 5.49 39.01
C MET A 1 -2.85 4.82 38.12
N SER A 2 -3.23 4.41 36.92
CA SER A 2 -2.27 3.87 35.94
C SER A 2 -1.31 4.98 35.51
N LYS A 3 0.00 4.69 35.47
CA LYS A 3 1.02 5.62 34.94
C LYS A 3 1.16 5.43 33.42
N PRO A 4 1.51 6.49 32.66
CA PRO A 4 1.76 6.36 31.22
C PRO A 4 2.89 5.35 30.92
N LYS A 5 2.72 4.56 29.86
CA LYS A 5 3.73 3.64 29.33
C LYS A 5 4.08 4.08 27.90
N HIS A 6 5.33 3.87 27.50
CA HIS A 6 5.82 4.17 26.17
C HIS A 6 5.71 2.93 25.28
N TYR A 7 5.26 3.11 24.05
CA TYR A 7 5.10 2.05 23.05
C TYR A 7 5.69 2.52 21.73
N ARG A 8 6.25 1.61 20.94
CA ARG A 8 6.68 1.85 19.56
C ARG A 8 5.82 1.04 18.60
N LYS A 9 5.51 1.61 17.42
CA LYS A 9 4.81 0.87 16.35
C LYS A 9 5.71 -0.28 15.88
N LYS A 10 5.13 -1.44 15.58
CA LYS A 10 5.87 -2.53 14.91
C LYS A 10 6.26 -2.08 13.50
N PRO A 11 7.44 -2.49 12.98
CA PRO A 11 7.78 -2.26 11.58
C PRO A 11 6.76 -3.01 10.71
N VAL A 12 6.18 -2.31 9.73
CA VAL A 12 5.19 -2.85 8.81
C VAL A 12 5.55 -2.38 7.41
N VAL A 13 5.64 -3.33 6.48
CA VAL A 13 5.76 -3.07 5.06
C VAL A 13 4.35 -2.98 4.48
N ILE A 14 4.13 -2.01 3.60
CA ILE A 14 2.84 -1.69 2.99
C ILE A 14 2.97 -1.70 1.48
N GLU A 15 1.84 -1.92 0.80
CA GLU A 15 1.72 -1.72 -0.64
C GLU A 15 1.11 -0.35 -0.90
N ALA A 16 1.63 0.36 -1.91
CA ALA A 16 1.08 1.65 -2.32
C ALA A 16 1.25 1.88 -3.82
N MET A 17 0.26 2.52 -4.44
CA MET A 17 0.33 2.99 -5.82
C MET A 17 0.16 4.51 -5.85
N GLN A 18 0.98 5.21 -6.64
CA GLN A 18 0.80 6.65 -6.84
C GLN A 18 -0.27 6.89 -7.90
N TRP A 19 -1.29 7.68 -7.59
CA TRP A 19 -2.33 8.08 -8.53
C TRP A 19 -1.82 9.19 -9.44
N ARG A 20 -1.52 8.88 -10.71
CA ARG A 20 -0.91 9.83 -11.67
C ARG A 20 -1.91 10.59 -12.55
N GLY A 21 -3.19 10.21 -12.51
CA GLY A 21 -4.21 10.83 -13.33
C GLY A 21 -4.41 10.13 -14.68
N GLY A 22 -5.60 10.32 -15.25
CA GLY A 22 -5.98 9.75 -16.53
C GLY A 22 -6.72 8.42 -16.42
N PRO A 23 -7.53 8.06 -17.43
CA PRO A 23 -8.41 6.89 -17.37
C PRO A 23 -7.65 5.57 -17.21
N SER A 24 -6.52 5.39 -17.91
CA SER A 24 -5.75 4.15 -17.87
C SER A 24 -5.18 3.86 -16.48
N GLU A 25 -4.51 4.86 -15.89
CA GLU A 25 -3.98 4.76 -14.52
C GLU A 25 -5.11 4.59 -13.50
N ALA A 26 -6.30 5.17 -13.76
CA ALA A 26 -7.44 5.02 -12.85
C ALA A 26 -7.89 3.56 -12.82
N SER A 27 -7.97 2.93 -13.99
CA SER A 27 -8.26 1.50 -14.11
C SER A 27 -7.25 0.66 -13.35
N GLU A 28 -5.95 0.92 -13.47
CA GLU A 28 -4.92 0.15 -12.76
C GLU A 28 -5.07 0.23 -11.24
N VAL A 29 -5.25 1.43 -10.68
CA VAL A 29 -5.46 1.63 -9.25
C VAL A 29 -6.77 0.97 -8.78
N ILE A 30 -7.85 1.12 -9.56
CA ILE A 30 -9.16 0.54 -9.25
C ILE A 30 -9.11 -0.98 -9.28
N ASP A 31 -8.52 -1.57 -10.32
CA ASP A 31 -8.43 -3.02 -10.48
C ASP A 31 -7.60 -3.64 -9.34
N TRP A 32 -6.49 -2.97 -8.96
CA TRP A 32 -5.69 -3.38 -7.81
C TRP A 32 -6.51 -3.36 -6.50
N MET A 33 -7.33 -2.34 -6.27
CA MET A 33 -8.18 -2.24 -5.09
C MET A 33 -9.32 -3.27 -5.09
N LEU A 34 -9.94 -3.52 -6.25
CA LEU A 34 -11.04 -4.47 -6.38
C LEU A 34 -10.57 -5.92 -6.27
N ALA A 35 -9.31 -6.21 -6.61
CA ALA A 35 -8.73 -7.56 -6.49
C ALA A 35 -8.73 -8.10 -5.05
N THR A 36 -8.76 -7.24 -4.03
CA THR A 36 -8.73 -7.65 -2.62
C THR A 36 -10.10 -7.83 -2.00
N GLY A 37 -11.17 -7.38 -2.69
CA GLY A 37 -12.56 -7.43 -2.23
C GLY A 37 -12.94 -6.28 -1.29
N GLU A 38 -14.22 -5.86 -1.40
CA GLU A 38 -14.96 -5.01 -0.45
C GLU A 38 -14.61 -3.52 -0.33
N THR A 39 -13.78 -2.95 -1.21
CA THR A 39 -13.56 -1.49 -1.23
C THR A 39 -14.37 -0.82 -2.33
N GLY A 40 -15.24 0.12 -1.94
CA GLY A 40 -15.90 1.01 -2.90
C GLY A 40 -14.91 2.02 -3.46
N VAL A 41 -14.76 2.06 -4.78
CA VAL A 41 -13.87 3.01 -5.46
C VAL A 41 -14.52 3.56 -6.71
N ARG A 42 -14.36 4.87 -6.94
CA ARG A 42 -14.91 5.58 -8.09
C ARG A 42 -13.90 6.57 -8.64
N TRP A 43 -13.67 6.55 -9.94
CA TRP A 43 -12.92 7.62 -10.61
C TRP A 43 -13.89 8.69 -11.10
N HIS A 44 -13.53 9.94 -10.85
CA HIS A 44 -14.24 11.11 -11.33
C HIS A 44 -13.36 11.83 -12.35
N GLU A 45 -13.83 11.88 -13.60
CA GLU A 45 -13.18 12.65 -14.66
C GLU A 45 -13.22 14.16 -14.35
N LYS A 46 -12.25 14.90 -14.90
CA LYS A 46 -12.24 16.37 -14.85
C LYS A 46 -13.53 16.90 -15.48
N GLN A 47 -14.27 17.70 -14.72
CA GLN A 47 -15.48 18.34 -15.23
C GLN A 47 -15.12 19.46 -16.21
N PRO A 48 -15.93 19.70 -17.25
CA PRO A 48 -15.79 20.89 -18.09
C PRO A 48 -15.88 22.16 -17.23
N GLU A 49 -15.27 23.26 -17.69
CA GLU A 49 -15.31 24.55 -17.00
C GLU A 49 -16.76 24.96 -16.74
N PRO A 50 -17.21 24.94 -15.47
CA PRO A 50 -18.58 25.32 -15.18
C PRO A 50 -18.72 26.84 -15.39
N ILE A 51 -19.83 27.27 -15.98
CA ILE A 51 -20.17 28.69 -16.11
C ILE A 51 -21.14 29.06 -15.00
N GLY A 52 -20.77 30.07 -14.21
CA GLY A 52 -21.59 30.61 -13.13
C GLY A 52 -22.82 31.37 -13.64
N PRO A 53 -23.78 31.69 -12.75
CA PRO A 53 -24.99 32.44 -13.12
C PRO A 53 -24.72 33.83 -13.71
N ASP A 54 -23.52 34.37 -13.46
CA ASP A 54 -23.00 35.65 -13.95
C ASP A 54 -22.26 35.54 -15.30
N GLY A 55 -22.18 34.33 -15.87
CA GLY A 55 -21.43 34.06 -17.10
C GLY A 55 -19.93 33.89 -16.91
N MET A 56 -19.43 33.88 -15.67
CA MET A 56 -18.00 33.74 -15.36
C MET A 56 -17.61 32.27 -15.14
N PRO A 57 -16.38 31.86 -15.49
CA PRO A 57 -15.90 30.50 -15.21
C PRO A 57 -15.76 30.26 -13.70
N LEU A 58 -16.30 29.15 -13.23
CA LEU A 58 -16.15 28.65 -11.87
C LEU A 58 -14.91 27.73 -11.76
N PRO A 59 -14.36 27.51 -10.55
CA PRO A 59 -13.26 26.58 -10.36
C PRO A 59 -13.59 25.19 -10.91
N THR A 60 -12.78 24.70 -11.86
CA THR A 60 -12.90 23.32 -12.34
C THR A 60 -12.56 22.36 -11.23
N LEU A 61 -13.40 21.34 -11.04
CA LEU A 61 -13.05 20.21 -10.21
C LEU A 61 -12.08 19.32 -11.00
N PRO A 62 -10.83 19.15 -10.54
CA PRO A 62 -9.90 18.26 -11.20
C PRO A 62 -10.35 16.80 -11.02
N GLN A 63 -9.83 15.94 -11.88
CA GLN A 63 -10.02 14.50 -11.74
C GLN A 63 -9.51 14.00 -10.39
N HIS A 64 -10.18 12.99 -9.84
CA HIS A 64 -9.81 12.38 -8.57
C HIS A 64 -10.37 10.96 -8.45
N ILE A 65 -9.83 10.20 -7.49
CA ILE A 65 -10.40 8.91 -7.09
C ILE A 65 -11.09 9.11 -5.74
N ALA A 66 -12.33 8.66 -5.62
CA ALA A 66 -13.07 8.57 -4.37
C ALA A 66 -13.00 7.14 -3.84
N ILE A 67 -12.53 6.98 -2.60
CA ILE A 67 -12.29 5.70 -1.93
C ILE A 67 -13.20 5.63 -0.71
N ASP A 68 -14.04 4.60 -0.62
CA ASP A 68 -14.85 4.34 0.57
C ASP A 68 -13.99 3.71 1.65
N THR A 69 -13.73 4.47 2.71
CA THR A 69 -12.93 4.05 3.85
C THR A 69 -13.81 3.85 5.09
N LEU A 70 -13.22 3.33 6.18
CA LEU A 70 -13.90 3.21 7.48
C LEU A 70 -14.34 4.56 8.07
N GLU A 71 -13.72 5.66 7.63
CA GLU A 71 -14.02 7.04 8.07
C GLU A 71 -14.97 7.76 7.10
N GLY A 72 -15.48 7.04 6.09
CA GLY A 72 -16.29 7.58 4.99
C GLY A 72 -15.51 7.69 3.69
N THR A 73 -16.13 8.30 2.69
CA THR A 73 -15.51 8.48 1.37
C THR A 73 -14.39 9.52 1.43
N MET A 74 -13.17 9.11 1.14
CA MET A 74 -11.99 9.98 1.03
C MET A 74 -11.61 10.21 -0.42
N ARG A 75 -10.96 11.34 -0.68
CA ARG A 75 -10.54 11.77 -2.02
C ARG A 75 -9.02 11.66 -2.19
N ALA A 76 -8.59 10.99 -3.26
CA ALA A 76 -7.21 10.99 -3.76
C ALA A 76 -7.09 11.92 -4.98
N ASP A 77 -6.30 12.97 -4.85
CA ASP A 77 -5.96 13.87 -5.95
C ASP A 77 -4.77 13.33 -6.75
N VAL A 78 -4.62 13.81 -7.99
CA VAL A 78 -3.44 13.48 -8.80
C VAL A 78 -2.16 13.82 -8.03
N GLY A 79 -1.27 12.83 -7.92
CA GLY A 79 -0.02 12.90 -7.16
C GLY A 79 -0.08 12.21 -5.80
N ASP A 80 -1.27 11.97 -5.26
CA ASP A 80 -1.46 11.25 -4.00
C ASP A 80 -1.11 9.76 -4.16
N TYR A 81 -0.73 9.13 -3.06
CA TYR A 81 -0.57 7.68 -2.97
C TYR A 81 -1.85 7.05 -2.45
N VAL A 82 -2.25 5.91 -3.02
CA VAL A 82 -3.25 5.02 -2.45
C VAL A 82 -2.50 3.91 -1.72
N ILE A 83 -2.69 3.81 -0.41
CA ILE A 83 -2.02 2.85 0.46
C ILE A 83 -2.99 1.74 0.84
N ARG A 84 -2.51 0.49 0.82
CA ARG A 84 -3.20 -0.65 1.42
C ARG A 84 -2.77 -0.83 2.88
N GLY A 85 -3.74 -0.78 3.79
CA GLY A 85 -3.59 -1.05 5.21
C GLY A 85 -3.48 -2.54 5.52
N VAL A 86 -3.22 -2.83 6.80
CA VAL A 86 -2.88 -4.20 7.26
C VAL A 86 -4.06 -5.16 7.26
N GLN A 87 -5.29 -4.66 7.27
CA GLN A 87 -6.52 -5.46 7.18
C GLN A 87 -7.11 -5.42 5.75
N GLY A 88 -6.36 -4.90 4.78
CA GLY A 88 -6.78 -4.80 3.38
C GLY A 88 -7.57 -3.55 3.01
N GLU A 89 -7.76 -2.64 3.97
CA GLU A 89 -8.41 -1.35 3.76
C GLU A 89 -7.54 -0.39 2.92
N PHE A 90 -8.14 0.55 2.19
CA PHE A 90 -7.38 1.51 1.39
C PHE A 90 -7.59 2.95 1.85
N TYR A 91 -6.52 3.75 1.79
CA TYR A 91 -6.56 5.17 2.13
C TYR A 91 -5.70 6.01 1.18
N PRO A 92 -6.13 7.25 0.85
CA PRO A 92 -5.27 8.21 0.20
C PRO A 92 -4.22 8.79 1.16
N CYS A 93 -3.04 9.08 0.65
CA CYS A 93 -1.92 9.67 1.39
C CYS A 93 -1.25 10.75 0.54
N LYS A 94 -1.07 11.94 1.12
CA LYS A 94 -0.40 13.04 0.43
C LYS A 94 1.07 12.71 0.18
N PRO A 95 1.65 13.08 -0.98
CA PRO A 95 2.99 12.65 -1.37
C PRO A 95 4.09 13.12 -0.42
N ASP A 96 3.93 14.30 0.18
CA ASP A 96 4.87 14.84 1.16
C ASP A 96 4.83 14.10 2.49
N ILE A 97 3.66 13.62 2.92
CA ILE A 97 3.49 12.75 4.08
C ILE A 97 4.05 11.36 3.77
N PHE A 98 3.76 10.83 2.58
CA PHE A 98 4.24 9.52 2.15
C PHE A 98 5.76 9.45 2.16
N ALA A 99 6.43 10.41 1.50
CA ALA A 99 7.90 10.45 1.40
C ALA A 99 8.61 10.64 2.75
N LYS A 100 7.94 11.23 3.75
CA LYS A 100 8.47 11.36 5.12
C LYS A 100 8.27 10.10 5.97
N THR A 101 7.33 9.24 5.57
CA THR A 101 6.87 8.11 6.39
C THR A 101 7.36 6.76 5.86
N TYR A 102 7.55 6.65 4.56
CA TYR A 102 7.84 5.40 3.89
C TYR A 102 9.10 5.51 3.02
N GLU A 103 9.82 4.40 2.94
CA GLU A 103 10.94 4.20 2.02
C GLU A 103 10.67 2.98 1.14
N VAL A 104 11.24 2.96 -0.06
CA VAL A 104 11.15 1.81 -0.94
C VAL A 104 12.01 0.68 -0.36
N VAL A 105 11.40 -0.48 -0.16
CA VAL A 105 12.09 -1.68 0.29
C VAL A 105 12.30 -2.64 -0.88
N THR A 106 13.43 -3.34 -0.91
CA THR A 106 13.64 -4.44 -1.84
C THR A 106 12.76 -5.64 -1.47
N PRO A 107 12.49 -6.58 -2.40
CA PRO A 107 11.72 -7.78 -2.09
C PRO A 107 12.27 -8.58 -0.90
N HIS A 108 13.59 -8.58 -0.70
CA HIS A 108 14.23 -9.22 0.44
C HIS A 108 13.93 -8.52 1.77
N GLN A 109 13.89 -7.19 1.78
CA GLN A 109 13.53 -6.38 2.96
C GLN A 109 12.03 -6.38 3.25
N ALA A 110 11.19 -6.74 2.27
CA ALA A 110 9.75 -6.89 2.44
C ALA A 110 9.36 -8.17 3.21
N GLN A 111 10.27 -9.15 3.31
CA GLN A 111 10.03 -10.37 4.08
C GLN A 111 10.07 -10.07 5.59
N PRO A 112 9.25 -10.77 6.39
CA PRO A 112 9.37 -10.68 7.84
C PRO A 112 10.79 -11.08 8.23
N VAL A 113 11.55 -10.12 8.78
CA VAL A 113 12.88 -10.39 9.32
C VAL A 113 12.70 -11.46 10.39
N ILE A 114 13.33 -12.61 10.19
CA ILE A 114 13.33 -13.72 11.14
C ILE A 114 14.00 -13.23 12.41
N HIS A 115 13.21 -12.69 13.34
CA HIS A 115 13.66 -12.32 14.68
C HIS A 115 13.49 -13.46 15.67
N ASP A 116 12.94 -14.59 15.21
CA ASP A 116 12.59 -15.73 16.03
C ASP A 116 13.08 -17.03 15.38
N VAL A 117 14.08 -17.63 16.04
CA VAL A 117 14.70 -18.90 15.61
C VAL A 117 13.67 -20.03 15.62
N ASP A 118 12.64 -19.94 16.46
CA ASP A 118 11.60 -20.95 16.59
C ASP A 118 10.70 -20.99 15.35
N TRP A 119 10.44 -19.84 14.71
CA TRP A 119 9.72 -19.80 13.43
C TRP A 119 10.56 -20.39 12.30
N ALA A 120 11.85 -20.06 12.25
CA ALA A 120 12.77 -20.61 11.25
C ALA A 120 12.87 -22.13 11.36
N LEU A 121 13.05 -22.65 12.58
CA LEU A 121 13.06 -24.08 12.86
C LEU A 121 11.73 -24.76 12.46
N ALA A 122 10.59 -24.14 12.75
CA ALA A 122 9.28 -24.67 12.37
C ALA A 122 9.06 -24.72 10.85
N VAL A 123 9.59 -23.74 10.10
CA VAL A 123 9.55 -23.73 8.62
C VAL A 123 10.48 -24.80 8.04
N LEU A 124 11.70 -24.90 8.56
CA LEU A 124 12.67 -25.91 8.13
C LEU A 124 12.16 -27.34 8.35
N GLN A 125 11.55 -27.61 9.51
CA GLN A 125 10.91 -28.89 9.80
C GLN A 125 9.75 -29.21 8.85
N LYS A 126 8.91 -28.22 8.51
CA LYS A 126 7.82 -28.40 7.53
C LYS A 126 8.33 -28.64 6.10
N CYS A 127 9.49 -28.12 5.76
CA CYS A 127 10.16 -28.36 4.48
C CYS A 127 11.02 -29.64 4.47
N GLY A 128 11.08 -30.40 5.58
CA GLY A 128 11.89 -31.62 5.70
C GLY A 128 13.41 -31.34 5.74
N ILE A 129 13.80 -30.13 6.13
CA ILE A 129 15.19 -29.70 6.26
C ILE A 129 15.60 -29.91 7.72
N GLU A 130 16.32 -30.99 7.98
CA GLU A 130 16.67 -31.43 9.34
C GLU A 130 18.17 -31.27 9.66
N THR A 131 19.00 -30.94 8.66
CA THR A 131 20.46 -30.88 8.80
C THR A 131 21.06 -29.61 8.20
N ALA A 132 22.20 -29.17 8.77
CA ALA A 132 22.91 -27.96 8.33
C ALA A 132 23.34 -28.03 6.85
N ASP A 133 23.68 -29.23 6.34
CA ASP A 133 24.06 -29.45 4.94
C ASP A 133 22.90 -29.18 3.96
N GLN A 134 21.66 -29.46 4.37
CA GLN A 134 20.46 -29.16 3.56
C GLN A 134 20.12 -27.67 3.55
N PHE A 135 20.48 -26.93 4.61
CA PHE A 135 20.30 -25.49 4.69
C PHE A 135 21.29 -24.75 3.79
N ASP A 136 22.57 -25.15 3.80
CA ASP A 136 23.60 -24.59 2.91
C ASP A 136 23.28 -24.82 1.43
N ALA A 137 22.68 -25.95 1.08
CA ALA A 137 22.19 -26.22 -0.27
C ALA A 137 21.05 -25.26 -0.69
N LEU A 138 20.12 -24.92 0.22
CA LEU A 138 19.00 -24.02 -0.03
C LEU A 138 19.46 -22.55 -0.20
N VAL A 139 20.38 -22.11 0.65
CA VAL A 139 21.00 -20.78 0.58
C VAL A 139 21.86 -20.64 -0.69
N THR A 140 22.53 -21.71 -1.10
CA THR A 140 23.30 -21.74 -2.35
C THR A 140 22.39 -21.69 -3.58
N LEU A 141 21.24 -22.37 -3.55
CA LEU A 141 20.22 -22.30 -4.62
C LEU A 141 19.59 -20.91 -4.76
N GLN A 142 19.30 -20.21 -3.65
CA GLN A 142 18.79 -18.83 -3.68
C GLN A 142 19.80 -17.80 -4.23
N LYS A 143 21.10 -18.10 -4.17
CA LYS A 143 22.17 -17.27 -4.76
C LYS A 143 22.43 -17.56 -6.24
N LEU A 144 21.79 -18.60 -6.81
CA LEU A 144 22.03 -19.08 -8.18
C LEU A 144 20.84 -18.89 -9.12
N THR A 145 19.70 -18.40 -8.64
CA THR A 145 18.63 -17.89 -9.50
C THR A 145 18.83 -16.39 -9.74
N PRO A 146 18.77 -15.91 -11.01
CA PRO A 146 19.11 -14.53 -11.37
C PRO A 146 18.19 -13.48 -10.73
#